data_AF-A0A6G1ACI5-F1
#
_entry.id   AF-A0A6G1ACI5-F1
#
_cell.length_a   1.000
_cell.length_b   1.000
_cell.length_c   1.000
_cell.angle_alpha   90.00
_cell.angle_beta   90.00
_cell.angle_gamma   90.00
#
_symmetry.space_group_name_H-M   'P 1'
#
loop_
_entity.id
_entity.type
_entity.pdbx_description
1 polymer ?
#
loop_
_entity_poly.entity_id
_entity_poly.type
_entity_poly.pdbx_seq_one_letter_code
_entity_poly.pdbx_strand_id
1 'polypeptide(L)'
;SVSTDNPKVTAMSVLGEVPDKLPIPMEINIEIRDQLKREIRQFGRKYDRIFKLLEGVQGPPEVQKKMILYAMKEAARFKRQDLISHLKKLLEKLESDHLLNEDNPNSN
;
A
#
# COMPACT_ATOMS: atom_id res chain seq x y z
N SER A 1 40.57 -8.01 -34.15
CA SER A 1 40.22 -7.24 -32.94
C SER A 1 38.73 -7.16 -32.84
N VAL A 2 38.18 -7.74 -31.77
CA VAL A 2 36.74 -7.95 -31.53
C VAL A 2 36.04 -6.63 -31.27
N SER A 3 34.98 -6.35 -32.04
CA SER A 3 34.03 -5.27 -31.77
C SER A 3 33.04 -5.76 -30.73
N THR A 4 33.12 -5.23 -29.51
CA THR A 4 32.16 -5.49 -28.43
C THR A 4 30.86 -4.76 -28.72
N ASP A 5 29.92 -5.46 -29.32
CA ASP A 5 28.51 -5.07 -29.35
C ASP A 5 27.88 -5.46 -28.00
N ASN A 6 27.36 -4.47 -27.28
CA ASN A 6 26.43 -4.68 -26.17
C ASN A 6 25.56 -3.45 -26.03
N PRO A 7 24.28 -3.58 -26.39
CA PRO A 7 23.25 -3.10 -25.49
C PRO A 7 22.26 -4.24 -25.22
N LYS A 8 22.47 -4.97 -24.12
CA LYS A 8 21.41 -5.80 -23.52
C LYS A 8 20.42 -4.89 -22.79
N VAL A 9 19.68 -4.10 -23.57
CA VAL A 9 18.42 -3.54 -23.12
C VAL A 9 17.40 -4.61 -23.44
N THR A 10 17.10 -5.46 -22.45
CA THR A 10 15.94 -6.35 -22.50
C THR A 10 14.69 -5.49 -22.33
N ALA A 11 14.39 -4.69 -23.35
CA ALA A 11 13.06 -4.18 -23.60
C ALA A 11 12.27 -5.35 -24.17
N MET A 12 11.60 -6.10 -23.29
CA MET A 12 10.57 -7.03 -23.73
C MET A 12 9.50 -6.23 -24.47
N SER A 13 9.57 -6.29 -25.79
CA SER A 13 8.46 -6.00 -26.67
C SER A 13 7.46 -7.15 -26.54
N VAL A 14 6.30 -6.87 -25.96
CA VAL A 14 5.06 -7.56 -26.31
C VAL A 14 4.11 -6.49 -26.81
N LEU A 15 4.15 -6.31 -28.13
CA LEU A 15 3.15 -5.60 -28.90
C LEU A 15 1.98 -6.57 -29.11
N GLY A 16 0.81 -6.27 -28.54
CA GLY A 16 -0.43 -6.97 -28.93
C GLY A 16 -1.39 -7.38 -27.82
N GLU A 17 -1.61 -6.57 -26.79
CA GLU A 17 -2.85 -6.62 -26.01
C GLU A 17 -3.06 -5.22 -25.43
N VAL A 18 -4.20 -4.60 -25.72
CA VAL A 18 -4.61 -3.39 -25.01
C VAL A 18 -4.80 -3.81 -23.56
N PRO A 19 -4.03 -3.30 -22.57
CA PRO A 19 -4.32 -3.61 -21.20
C PRO A 19 -5.48 -2.69 -20.78
N ASP A 20 -6.70 -3.07 -21.15
CA ASP A 20 -7.91 -2.46 -20.59
C ASP A 20 -7.99 -2.72 -19.07
N LYS A 21 -7.15 -3.62 -18.55
CA LYS A 21 -6.98 -3.93 -17.13
C LYS A 21 -5.83 -3.15 -16.50
N LEU A 22 -6.12 -2.57 -15.34
CA LEU A 22 -5.09 -2.01 -14.46
C LEU A 22 -4.12 -3.11 -13.99
N PRO A 23 -2.88 -2.77 -13.61
CA PRO A 23 -1.98 -3.73 -12.98
C PRO A 23 -2.64 -4.41 -11.78
N ILE A 24 -2.44 -5.72 -11.61
CA ILE A 24 -3.05 -6.51 -10.53
C ILE A 24 -2.89 -5.86 -9.12
N PRO A 25 -1.71 -5.33 -8.73
CA PRO A 25 -1.57 -4.64 -7.45
C PRO A 25 -2.46 -3.41 -7.30
N MET A 26 -2.75 -2.71 -8.41
CA MET A 26 -3.63 -1.56 -8.44
C MET A 26 -5.10 -1.99 -8.24
N GLU A 27 -5.54 -3.06 -8.90
CA GLU A 27 -6.89 -3.62 -8.72
C GLU A 27 -7.14 -4.08 -7.29
N ILE A 28 -6.17 -4.78 -6.69
CA ILE A 28 -6.23 -5.24 -5.29
C ILE A 28 -6.34 -4.04 -4.34
N ASN A 29 -5.51 -3.01 -4.54
CA ASN A 29 -5.55 -1.80 -3.71
C ASN A 29 -6.86 -1.00 -3.86
N ILE A 30 -7.50 -1.04 -5.03
CA ILE A 30 -8.82 -0.45 -5.26
C ILE A 30 -9.88 -1.21 -4.45
N GLU A 31 -9.90 -2.54 -4.55
CA GLU A 31 -10.86 -3.37 -3.80
C GLU A 31 -10.68 -3.23 -2.29
N ILE A 32 -9.42 -3.20 -1.80
CA ILE A 32 -9.10 -2.95 -0.40
C ILE A 32 -9.66 -1.60 0.04
N ARG A 33 -9.46 -0.53 -0.75
CA ARG A 33 -9.97 0.81 -0.43
C ARG A 33 -11.49 0.81 -0.31
N ASP A 34 -12.19 0.12 -1.20
CA ASP A 34 -13.65 0.02 -1.18
C ASP A 34 -14.15 -0.78 0.03
N GLN A 35 -13.50 -1.89 0.39
CA GLN A 35 -13.80 -2.63 1.61
C GLN A 35 -13.54 -1.81 2.87
N LEU A 36 -12.42 -1.10 2.91
CA LEU A 36 -12.02 -0.24 4.03
C LEU A 36 -13.06 0.84 4.29
N LYS A 37 -13.53 1.50 3.22
CA LYS A 37 -14.62 2.47 3.29
C LYS A 37 -15.92 1.86 3.84
N ARG A 38 -16.28 0.65 3.41
CA ARG A 38 -17.48 -0.06 3.91
C ARG A 38 -17.37 -0.37 5.40
N GLU A 39 -16.24 -0.91 5.84
CA GLU A 39 -16.02 -1.29 7.24
C GLU A 39 -15.99 -0.07 8.18
N ILE A 40 -15.32 1.01 7.81
CA ILE A 40 -15.26 2.25 8.62
C ILE A 40 -16.66 2.84 8.83
N ARG A 41 -17.51 2.77 7.81
CA ARG A 41 -18.87 3.32 7.83
C ARG A 41 -19.82 2.51 8.70
N GLN A 42 -19.61 1.21 8.82
CA GLN A 42 -20.46 0.37 9.64
C GLN A 42 -20.29 0.70 11.12
N PHE A 43 -21.41 0.75 11.84
CA PHE A 43 -21.43 1.02 13.28
C PHE A 43 -21.49 -0.31 14.05
N GLY A 44 -20.77 -0.42 15.17
CA GLY A 44 -20.88 -1.58 16.08
C GLY A 44 -20.08 -2.83 15.69
N ARG A 45 -19.23 -2.79 14.65
CA ARG A 45 -18.28 -3.88 14.33
C ARG A 45 -16.92 -3.61 14.96
N LYS A 46 -16.23 -4.67 15.39
CA LYS A 46 -14.82 -4.60 15.77
C LYS A 46 -13.98 -4.26 14.55
N TYR A 47 -12.97 -3.40 14.73
CA TYR A 47 -12.12 -2.91 13.64
C TYR A 47 -11.10 -3.92 13.12
N ASP A 48 -11.11 -5.17 13.60
CA ASP A 48 -10.14 -6.20 13.21
C ASP A 48 -10.05 -6.38 11.69
N ARG A 49 -11.19 -6.26 10.98
CA ARG A 49 -11.21 -6.35 9.51
C ARG A 49 -10.52 -5.15 8.85
N ILE A 50 -10.55 -3.97 9.45
CA ILE A 50 -9.86 -2.77 8.94
C ILE A 50 -8.34 -2.99 8.99
N PHE A 51 -7.81 -3.53 10.08
CA PHE A 51 -6.37 -3.81 10.20
C PHE A 51 -5.91 -4.87 9.21
N LYS A 52 -6.67 -5.96 9.05
CA LYS A 52 -6.38 -6.99 8.04
C LYS A 52 -6.37 -6.42 6.61
N LEU A 53 -7.26 -5.49 6.30
CA LEU A 53 -7.29 -4.81 5.01
C LEU A 53 -6.05 -3.94 4.79
N LEU A 54 -5.58 -3.25 5.84
CA LEU A 54 -4.39 -2.40 5.78
C LEU A 54 -3.09 -3.20 5.68
N GLU A 55 -3.03 -4.41 6.24
CA GLU A 55 -1.92 -5.35 6.07
C GLU A 55 -1.87 -5.92 4.64
N GLY A 56 -3.02 -6.07 3.98
CA GLY A 56 -3.11 -6.59 2.61
C GLY A 56 -2.75 -5.58 1.50
N VAL A 57 -2.44 -4.33 1.83
CA VAL A 57 -2.10 -3.30 0.84
C VAL A 57 -0.81 -3.69 0.12
N GLN A 58 -0.84 -3.68 -1.22
CA GLN A 58 0.31 -4.03 -2.05
C GLN A 58 1.08 -2.79 -2.49
N GLY A 59 2.40 -2.93 -2.61
CA GLY A 59 3.29 -1.89 -3.09
C GLY A 59 4.25 -1.37 -2.02
N PRO A 60 4.98 -0.27 -2.31
CA PRO A 60 5.95 0.27 -1.37
C PRO A 60 5.28 0.84 -0.11
N PRO A 61 6.05 1.02 0.97
CA PRO A 61 5.62 1.61 2.24
C PRO A 61 4.74 2.85 2.13
N GLU A 62 5.05 3.73 1.19
CA GLU A 62 4.34 4.97 0.94
C GLU A 62 2.88 4.72 0.52
N VAL A 63 2.60 3.60 -0.15
CA VAL A 63 1.23 3.20 -0.53
C VAL A 63 0.45 2.80 0.72
N GLN A 64 1.04 2.01 1.61
CA GLN A 64 0.41 1.61 2.87
C GLN A 64 0.17 2.83 3.77
N LYS A 65 1.17 3.71 3.89
CA LYS A 65 1.03 5.00 4.60
C LYS A 65 -0.13 5.84 4.07
N LYS A 66 -0.25 5.99 2.74
CA LYS A 66 -1.38 6.70 2.11
C LYS A 66 -2.72 6.05 2.44
N MET A 67 -2.78 4.72 2.50
CA MET A 67 -4.00 3.99 2.84
C MET A 67 -4.41 4.20 4.32
N ILE A 68 -3.45 4.19 5.25
CA ILE A 68 -3.70 4.48 6.67
C ILE A 68 -4.21 5.91 6.85
N LEU A 69 -3.57 6.89 6.19
CA LEU A 69 -4.02 8.29 6.23
C LEU A 69 -5.43 8.47 5.65
N TYR A 70 -5.75 7.73 4.59
CA TYR A 70 -7.10 7.68 4.04
C TYR A 70 -8.10 7.13 5.08
N ALA A 71 -7.78 6.01 5.73
CA ALA A 71 -8.62 5.40 6.76
C ALA A 71 -8.89 6.38 7.91
N MET A 72 -7.87 7.12 8.37
CA MET A 72 -8.00 8.12 9.43
C MET A 72 -8.93 9.26 9.03
N LYS A 73 -8.79 9.77 7.80
CA LYS A 73 -9.67 10.84 7.28
C LYS A 73 -11.13 10.38 7.19
N GLU A 74 -11.37 9.16 6.72
CA GLU A 74 -12.73 8.62 6.65
C GLU A 74 -13.29 8.33 8.06
N ALA A 75 -12.49 7.76 8.96
CA ALA A 75 -12.87 7.53 10.36
C ALA A 75 -13.24 8.84 11.08
N ALA A 76 -12.51 9.94 10.82
CA ALA A 76 -12.82 11.27 11.34
C ALA A 76 -14.19 11.78 10.84
N ARG A 77 -14.52 11.59 9.56
CA ARG A 77 -15.83 11.93 9.00
C ARG A 77 -16.97 11.22 9.73
N PHE A 78 -16.76 9.97 10.13
CA PHE A 78 -17.74 9.15 10.86
C PHE A 78 -17.57 9.18 12.38
N LYS A 79 -16.76 10.13 12.90
CA LYS A 79 -16.54 10.34 14.35
C LYS A 79 -16.05 9.08 15.10
N ARG A 80 -15.26 8.22 14.45
CA ARG A 80 -14.69 6.97 15.01
C ARG A 80 -13.37 7.24 15.73
N GLN A 81 -13.40 7.97 16.85
CA GLN A 81 -12.18 8.44 17.53
C GLN A 81 -11.31 7.31 18.08
N ASP A 82 -11.92 6.23 18.56
CA ASP A 82 -11.23 5.02 19.01
C ASP A 82 -10.44 4.35 17.88
N LEU A 83 -11.04 4.23 16.69
CA LEU A 83 -10.36 3.76 15.49
C LEU A 83 -9.18 4.66 15.12
N ILE A 84 -9.38 5.99 15.13
CA ILE A 84 -8.32 6.95 14.80
C ILE A 84 -7.10 6.76 15.71
N SER A 85 -7.31 6.55 17.01
CA SER A 85 -6.23 6.29 17.96
C SER A 85 -5.44 5.02 17.61
N HIS A 86 -6.12 3.95 17.19
CA HIS A 86 -5.43 2.73 16.75
C HIS A 86 -4.69 2.93 15.42
N LEU A 87 -5.28 3.66 14.47
CA LEU A 87 -4.63 3.96 13.19
C LEU A 87 -3.39 4.84 13.34
N LYS A 88 -3.37 5.77 14.31
CA LYS A 88 -2.17 6.56 14.64
C LYS A 88 -1.03 5.66 15.11
N LYS A 89 -1.30 4.74 16.04
CA LYS A 89 -0.30 3.76 16.51
C LYS A 89 0.24 2.88 15.37
N LEU A 90 -0.64 2.48 14.45
CA LEU A 90 -0.25 1.71 13.27
C LEU A 90 0.69 2.53 12.36
N LEU A 91 0.39 3.83 12.16
CA LEU A 91 1.23 4.72 11.37
C LEU A 91 2.61 4.93 12.00
N GLU A 92 2.66 5.18 13.31
CA GLU A 92 3.92 5.34 14.06
C GLU A 92 4.79 4.09 13.96
N LYS A 93 4.17 2.90 14.07
CA LYS A 93 4.87 1.63 13.91
C LYS A 93 5.45 1.48 12.50
N LEU A 94 4.64 1.73 11.48
CA LEU A 94 5.08 1.67 10.08
C LEU A 94 6.30 2.59 9.86
N GLU A 95 6.22 3.84 10.31
CA GLU A 95 7.33 4.80 10.16
C GLU A 95 8.58 4.35 10.90
N SER A 96 8.44 3.79 12.10
CA SER A 96 9.56 3.26 12.89
C SER A 96 10.23 2.07 12.21
N ASP A 97 9.44 1.14 11.65
CA ASP A 97 9.95 -0.02 10.93
C ASP A 97 10.75 0.40 9.69
N HIS A 98 10.38 1.51 9.02
CA HIS A 98 11.14 2.05 7.89
C HIS A 98 12.44 2.73 8.30
N LEU A 99 12.43 3.52 9.37
CA LEU A 99 13.65 4.19 9.87
C LEU A 99 14.74 3.19 10.28
N LEU A 100 14.35 2.04 10.85
CA LEU A 100 15.30 0.98 11.23
C LEU A 100 15.90 0.22 10.04
N ASN A 101 15.25 0.24 8.87
CA ASN A 101 15.72 -0.46 7.67
C ASN A 101 16.68 0.39 6.82
N GLU A 102 16.67 1.72 6.98
CA GLU A 102 17.57 2.64 6.27
C GLU A 102 18.99 2.69 6.91
N ASP A 103 19.15 2.19 8.14
CA ASP A 103 20.43 2.21 8.89
C ASP A 103 21.40 1.07 8.53
N ASN A 104 21.20 0.35 7.41
CA ASN A 104 22.19 -0.62 6.91
C ASN A 104 22.94 -0.11 5.66
N PRO A 105 24.00 0.71 5.82
CA PRO A 105 24.87 1.14 4.73
C PRO A 105 25.90 0.08 4.33
N ASN A 106 25.52 -1.20 4.28
CA ASN A 106 26.44 -2.25 3.81
C ASN A 106 25.72 -3.40 3.10
N SER A 107 25.53 -3.24 1.79
CA SER A 107 25.53 -4.37 0.87
C SER A 107 26.58 -4.07 -0.21
N ASN A 108 27.67 -4.85 -0.15
CA ASN A 108 28.72 -4.94 -1.17
C ASN A 108 28.18 -5.23 -2.58
#